data_AF-A0A529MH49-F1
#
_entry.id   AF-A0A529MH49-F1
#
_cell.length_a   1.000
_cell.length_b   1.000
_cell.length_c   1.000
_cell.angle_alpha   90.00
_cell.angle_beta   90.00
_cell.angle_gamma   90.00
#
_symmetry.space_group_name_H-M   'P 1'
#
loop_
_entity.id
_entity.type
_entity.pdbx_description
1 polymer ?
#
loop_
_entity_poly.entity_id
_entity_poly.type
_entity_poly.pdbx_seq_one_letter_code
_entity_poly.pdbx_strand_id
1 'polypeptide(L)' 'MKRKRFTEEQIITVLREHEAGSKAGDLARKHGISEATLYNWKAKYGGMDVSDAKRLKALEDENAKLK' A
#
# COMPACT_ATOMS: atom_id res chain seq x y z
N MET A 1 -7.65 -17.37 1.96
CA MET A 1 -6.71 -16.25 2.12
C MET A 1 -6.97 -15.53 3.45
N LYS A 2 -5.94 -15.31 4.29
CA LYS A 2 -6.10 -14.40 5.45
C LYS A 2 -6.55 -13.05 4.90
N ARG A 3 -7.66 -12.48 5.41
CA ARG A 3 -8.07 -11.12 5.06
C ARG A 3 -6.92 -10.18 5.42
N LYS A 4 -6.28 -9.57 4.42
CA LYS A 4 -5.33 -8.49 4.66
C LYS A 4 -6.10 -7.35 5.33
N ARG A 5 -5.58 -6.81 6.43
CA ARG A 5 -6.19 -5.73 7.20
C ARG A 5 -6.31 -4.43 6.39
N PHE A 6 -5.42 -4.24 5.42
CA PHE A 6 -5.40 -3.11 4.48
C PHE A 6 -5.33 -3.63 3.05
N THR A 7 -6.09 -3.00 2.17
CA THR A 7 -6.01 -3.17 0.72
C THR A 7 -4.84 -2.39 0.14
N GLU A 8 -4.38 -2.75 -1.06
CA GLU A 8 -3.27 -2.06 -1.72
C GLU A 8 -3.65 -0.62 -2.08
N GLU A 9 -4.92 -0.40 -2.45
CA GLU A 9 -5.48 0.93 -2.70
C GLU A 9 -5.45 1.82 -1.44
N GLN A 10 -5.77 1.24 -0.28
CA GLN A 10 -5.66 1.95 1.00
C GLN A 10 -4.19 2.29 1.32
N ILE A 11 -3.28 1.35 1.09
CA ILE A 11 -1.84 1.57 1.32
C ILE A 11 -1.32 2.72 0.46
N ILE A 12 -1.63 2.72 -0.83
CA ILE A 12 -1.18 3.75 -1.77
C ILE A 12 -1.76 5.11 -1.43
N THR A 13 -3.03 5.17 -0.99
CA THR A 13 -3.65 6.42 -0.52
C THR A 13 -2.86 7.02 0.64
N VAL A 14 -2.48 6.20 1.64
CA VAL A 14 -1.68 6.67 2.78
C VAL A 14 -0.28 7.12 2.35
N LEU A 15 0.34 6.41 1.40
CA LEU A 15 1.66 6.80 0.87
C LEU A 15 1.60 8.14 0.13
N ARG A 16 0.54 8.39 -0.65
CA ARG A 16 0.33 9.69 -1.31
C ARG A 16 0.14 10.83 -0.32
N GLU A 17 -0.62 10.62 0.76
CA GLU A 17 -0.75 11.63 1.81
C GLU A 17 0.61 11.95 2.45
N HIS A 18 1.48 10.93 2.60
CA HIS A 18 2.84 11.11 3.10
C HIS A 18 3.74 11.86 2.10
N GLU A 19 3.66 11.52 0.82
CA GLU A 19 4.39 12.21 -0.27
C GLU A 19 3.94 13.66 -0.46
N ALA A 20 2.67 13.97 -0.18
CA ALA A 20 2.12 15.31 -0.15
C ALA A 20 2.57 16.15 1.07
N GLY A 21 3.41 15.59 1.94
CA GLY A 21 4.03 16.30 3.06
C GLY A 21 3.41 16.03 4.44
N SER A 22 2.45 15.10 4.55
CA SER A 22 1.91 14.71 5.86
C SER A 22 2.96 13.97 6.69
N LYS A 23 3.03 14.30 7.99
CA LYS A 23 3.99 13.67 8.92
C LYS A 23 3.64 12.20 9.15
N ALA A 24 4.67 11.36 9.17
CA ALA A 24 4.53 9.91 9.36
C ALA A 24 3.74 9.56 10.64
N GLY A 25 4.03 10.23 11.76
CA GLY A 25 3.35 9.97 13.03
C GLY A 25 1.86 10.36 13.06
N ASP A 26 1.48 11.40 12.32
CA ASP A 26 0.07 11.78 12.20
C ASP A 26 -0.70 10.78 11.34
N LEU A 27 -0.10 10.32 10.24
CA LEU A 27 -0.67 9.26 9.40
C LEU A 27 -0.76 7.93 10.15
N ALA A 28 0.26 7.57 10.91
CA ALA A 28 0.29 6.37 11.74
C ALA A 28 -0.90 6.36 12.72
N ARG A 29 -1.12 7.47 13.45
CA ARG A 29 -2.27 7.64 14.34
C ARG A 29 -3.60 7.63 13.59
N LYS A 30 -3.72 8.38 12.49
CA LYS A 30 -4.95 8.52 11.68
C LYS A 30 -5.42 7.17 11.13
N HIS A 31 -4.49 6.34 10.63
CA HIS A 31 -4.79 5.08 9.97
C HIS A 31 -4.65 3.85 10.89
N GLY A 32 -4.30 4.05 12.18
CA GLY A 32 -4.15 2.97 13.15
C GLY A 32 -3.02 2.00 12.80
N ILE A 33 -1.93 2.53 12.25
CA ILE A 33 -0.71 1.79 11.90
C ILE A 33 0.49 2.35 12.67
N SER A 34 1.61 1.63 12.66
CA SER A 34 2.87 2.19 13.16
C SER A 34 3.60 2.96 12.06
N GLU A 35 4.47 3.91 12.42
CA GLU A 35 5.35 4.58 11.46
C GLU A 35 6.24 3.57 10.72
N ALA A 36 6.71 2.53 11.40
CA ALA A 36 7.45 1.43 10.77
C ALA A 36 6.62 0.73 9.66
N THR A 37 5.32 0.56 9.85
CA THR A 37 4.42 0.00 8.83
C THR A 37 4.36 0.93 7.61
N LEU A 38 4.27 2.24 7.82
CA LEU A 38 4.27 3.23 6.75
C LEU A 38 5.57 3.17 5.92
N TYR A 39 6.73 3.09 6.57
CA TYR A 39 8.01 2.95 5.86
C TYR A 39 8.14 1.61 5.13
N ASN A 40 7.66 0.50 5.71
CA ASN A 40 7.63 -0.79 5.03
C ASN A 40 6.73 -0.75 3.78
N TRP A 41 5.59 -0.06 3.85
CA TRP A 41 4.74 0.17 2.69
C TRP A 41 5.44 1.04 1.65
N LYS A 42 6.14 2.11 2.06
CA LYS A 42 6.92 2.95 1.15
C LYS A 42 8.03 2.15 0.44
N ALA A 43 8.70 1.23 1.13
CA ALA A 43 9.71 0.38 0.52
C ALA A 43 9.13 -0.59 -0.53
N LYS A 44 7.89 -1.07 -0.32
CA LYS A 44 7.24 -2.06 -1.18
C LYS A 44 6.42 -1.45 -2.33
N TYR A 45 5.76 -0.32 -2.06
CA TYR A 45 4.77 0.30 -2.94
C TYR A 45 5.12 1.77 -3.26
N GLY A 46 6.23 2.30 -2.75
CA GLY A 46 6.66 3.67 -3.06
C GLY A 46 7.01 3.82 -4.53
N GLY A 47 6.60 4.94 -5.14
CA GLY A 47 6.74 5.17 -6.58
C GLY A 47 5.76 4.38 -7.47
N MET A 48 4.82 3.63 -6.88
CA MET A 48 3.76 2.90 -7.59
C MET A 48 2.47 3.73 -7.61
N ASP A 49 1.87 3.96 -8.78
CA ASP A 49 0.50 4.50 -8.86
C ASP A 49 -0.52 3.41 -8.49
N VAL A 50 -1.73 3.80 -8.06
CA VAL A 50 -2.90 2.93 -7.91
C VAL A 50 -3.14 2.08 -9.16
N SER A 51 -2.87 2.61 -10.36
CA SER A 51 -2.94 1.85 -11.62
C SER A 51 -1.90 0.74 -11.71
N ASP A 52 -0.68 1.00 -11.24
CA ASP A 52 0.42 0.04 -11.27
C ASP A 52 0.19 -1.08 -10.27
N ALA A 53 -0.37 -0.77 -9.10
CA ALA A 53 -0.75 -1.77 -8.11
C ALA A 53 -1.91 -2.66 -8.58
N LYS A 54 -2.93 -2.08 -9.24
CA LYS A 54 -4.02 -2.85 -9.86
C LYS A 54 -3.50 -3.78 -10.95
N ARG A 55 -2.56 -3.30 -11.77
CA ARG A 55 -1.90 -4.12 -12.80
C ARG A 55 -1.08 -5.25 -12.20
N LEU A 56 -0.31 -4.98 -11.15
CA LEU A 56 0.45 -6.00 -10.43
C LEU A 56 -0.47 -7.10 -9.89
N LYS A 57 -1.56 -6.71 -9.22
CA LYS A 57 -2.53 -7.67 -8.69
C LYS A 57 -3.20 -8.51 -9.78
N ALA A 58 -3.57 -7.89 -10.90
CA ALA A 58 -4.13 -8.63 -12.04
C ALA A 58 -3.14 -9.65 -12.61
N LEU A 59 -1.86 -9.28 -12.72
CA LEU A 59 -0.79 -10.18 -13.18
C LEU A 59 -0.51 -11.31 -12.17
N GLU A 60 -0.59 -11.04 -10.87
CA GLU A 60 -0.48 -12.07 -9.82
C GLU A 60 -1.64 -13.06 -9.88
N ASP A 61 -2.88 -12.56 -10.03
CA ASP A 61 -4.09 -13.38 -10.12
C ASP A 61 -4.10 -14.24 -11.39
N GLU A 62 -3.60 -13.73 -12.52
CA GLU A 62 -3.48 -14.48 -13.77
C GLU A 62 -2.39 -15.57 -13.69
N ASN A 63 -1.21 -15.25 -13.12
CA ASN A 63 -0.16 -16.25 -12.88
C ASN A 63 -0.62 -17.38 -11.94
N ALA A 64 -1.44 -17.07 -10.94
CA ALA A 64 -1.98 -18.06 -10.01
C ALA A 64 -3.01 -19.00 -10.67
N LYS A 65 -3.62 -18.61 -11.79
CA LYS A 65 -4.55 -19.46 -12.57
C LYS A 65 -3.85 -20.29 -13.64
N LEU A 66 -2.69 -19.86 -14.09
CA LEU A 66 -1.89 -20.53 -15.13
C LEU A 66 -0.89 -21.56 -14.58
N LYS A 67 -0.67 -21.58 -13.25
CA LYS A 67 0.03 -22.64 -12.54
C LYS A 67 -0.93 -23.66 -11.96
#